data_AF-A0Q301-F1
#
_entry.id   AF-A0Q301-F1
#
_cell.length_a   1.000
_cell.length_b   1.000
_cell.length_c   1.000
_cell.angle_alpha   90.00
_cell.angle_beta   90.00
_cell.angle_gamma   90.00
#
_symmetry.space_group_name_H-M   'P 1'
#
loop_
_entity.id
_entity.type
_entity.pdbx_description
1 polymer ?
#
loop_
_entity_poly.entity_id
_entity_poly.type
_entity_poly.pdbx_seq_one_letter_code
_entity_poly.pdbx_strand_id
1 'polypeptide(L)'
;MNKDHEVYTMIKQMKYLDIVVLSILVIICYIINKKYIAICTLGFMVSVLSFYLNAYVTEYVFNKNLEKSNQITILSYYIRIFLISIIGIAVFTYNRFNIIAYILGYTFRFFSLILYALVIKK
;
A
#
# COMPACT_ATOMS: atom_id res chain seq x y z
N MET A 1 14.96 24.29 -0.84
CA MET A 1 14.75 22.97 -0.20
C MET A 1 14.33 22.02 -1.32
N ASN A 2 15.17 21.05 -1.67
CA ASN A 2 14.98 20.23 -2.88
C ASN A 2 13.93 19.15 -2.61
N LYS A 3 12.65 19.43 -2.96
CA LYS A 3 11.48 18.60 -2.64
C LYS A 3 11.60 17.15 -3.11
N ASP A 4 12.30 16.93 -4.23
CA ASP A 4 12.53 15.61 -4.82
C ASP A 4 13.28 14.67 -3.86
N HIS A 5 14.10 15.21 -2.94
CA HIS A 5 14.80 14.38 -1.95
C HIS A 5 13.92 13.95 -0.78
N GLU A 6 12.87 14.71 -0.43
CA GLU A 6 12.03 14.40 0.73
C GLU A 6 11.09 13.23 0.46
N VAL A 7 10.41 13.23 -0.69
CA VAL A 7 9.51 12.14 -1.10
C VAL A 7 10.30 10.84 -1.32
N TYR A 8 11.46 10.95 -1.98
CA TYR A 8 12.35 9.80 -2.18
C TYR A 8 12.84 9.21 -0.85
N THR A 9 13.21 10.07 0.12
CA THR A 9 13.66 9.63 1.45
C THR A 9 12.53 8.95 2.22
N MET A 10 11.32 9.51 2.18
CA MET A 10 10.12 8.89 2.76
C MET A 10 9.89 7.49 2.18
N ILE A 11 9.88 7.38 0.86
CA ILE A 11 9.66 6.12 0.15
C ILE A 11 10.72 5.08 0.56
N LYS A 12 11.99 5.49 0.65
CA LYS A 12 13.10 4.61 1.03
C LYS A 12 12.94 4.08 2.46
N GLN A 13 12.57 4.94 3.40
CA GLN A 13 12.34 4.55 4.79
C GLN A 13 11.11 3.65 4.94
N MET A 14 10.01 3.99 4.25
CA MET A 14 8.82 3.15 4.23
C MET A 14 9.13 1.77 3.69
N LYS A 15 9.83 1.64 2.55
CA LYS A 15 10.21 0.33 2.00
C LYS A 15 10.86 -0.60 3.04
N TYR A 16 11.71 -0.08 3.92
CA TYR A 16 12.30 -0.88 4.99
C TYR A 16 11.25 -1.34 6.03
N LEU A 17 10.40 -0.43 6.48
CA LEU A 17 9.30 -0.75 7.41
C LEU A 17 8.29 -1.72 6.80
N ASP A 18 8.05 -1.64 5.49
CA ASP A 18 7.18 -2.54 4.76
C ASP A 18 7.69 -3.98 4.82
N ILE A 19 9.00 -4.16 4.63
CA ILE A 19 9.65 -5.47 4.71
C ILE A 19 9.49 -6.05 6.11
N VAL A 20 9.76 -5.25 7.15
CA VAL A 20 9.63 -5.69 8.55
C VAL A 20 8.18 -6.10 8.87
N VAL A 21 7.21 -5.26 8.51
CA VAL A 21 5.79 -5.54 8.78
C VAL A 21 5.29 -6.73 7.95
N LEU A 22 5.73 -6.86 6.70
CA LEU A 22 5.39 -8.01 5.87
C LEU A 22 5.96 -9.31 6.45
N SER A 23 7.20 -9.30 6.94
CA SER A 23 7.78 -10.47 7.62
C SER A 23 6.96 -10.89 8.83
N ILE A 24 6.51 -9.93 9.65
CA ILE A 24 5.63 -10.20 10.80
C ILE A 24 4.30 -10.79 10.32
N LEU A 25 3.67 -10.21 9.29
CA LEU A 25 2.43 -10.71 8.72
C LEU A 25 2.57 -12.16 8.23
N VAL A 26 3.66 -12.48 7.52
CA VAL A 26 3.93 -13.83 7.01
C VAL A 26 4.07 -14.82 8.17
N ILE A 27 4.78 -14.46 9.24
CA ILE A 27 4.91 -15.31 10.44
C ILE A 27 3.54 -15.56 11.08
N ILE A 28 2.72 -14.51 11.26
CA ILE A 28 1.37 -14.64 11.81
C ILE A 28 0.51 -15.57 10.93
N CYS A 29 0.51 -15.37 9.62
CA CYS A 29 -0.22 -16.22 8.69
C CYS A 29 0.28 -17.67 8.68
N TYR A 30 1.58 -17.89 8.85
CA TYR A 30 2.16 -19.23 8.94
C TYR A 30 1.65 -20.00 10.17
N ILE A 31 1.51 -19.32 11.30
CA ILE A 31 0.99 -19.89 12.55
C ILE A 31 -0.52 -20.19 12.42
N ILE A 32 -1.30 -19.29 11.82
CA ILE A 32 -2.75 -19.46 11.68
C ILE A 32 -3.09 -20.51 10.61
N ASN A 33 -2.69 -20.26 9.36
CA ASN A 33 -2.92 -21.17 8.23
C ASN A 33 -2.07 -20.76 7.02
N LYS A 34 -1.13 -21.64 6.66
CA LYS A 34 -0.17 -21.44 5.57
C LYS A 34 -0.82 -21.16 4.21
N LYS A 35 -2.06 -21.62 3.99
CA LYS A 35 -2.80 -21.38 2.73
C LYS A 35 -3.09 -19.90 2.48
N TYR A 36 -3.17 -19.08 3.53
CA TYR A 36 -3.46 -17.65 3.38
C TYR A 36 -2.23 -16.77 3.18
N ILE A 37 -1.01 -17.29 3.37
CA ILE A 37 0.23 -16.50 3.27
C ILE A 37 0.30 -15.76 1.92
N ALA A 38 0.07 -16.48 0.82
CA ALA A 38 0.14 -15.91 -0.53
C ALA A 38 -0.90 -14.80 -0.73
N ILE A 39 -2.13 -15.03 -0.25
CA ILE A 39 -3.24 -14.08 -0.41
C ILE A 39 -3.05 -12.83 0.48
N CYS A 40 -2.61 -13.00 1.74
CA CYS A 40 -2.26 -11.89 2.61
C CYS A 40 -1.10 -11.07 2.05
N THR A 41 -0.06 -11.73 1.54
CA THR A 41 1.07 -11.06 0.89
C THR A 41 0.60 -10.28 -0.33
N LEU A 42 -0.30 -10.84 -1.13
CA LEU A 42 -0.88 -10.17 -2.29
C LEU A 42 -1.68 -8.93 -1.88
N GLY A 43 -2.54 -9.01 -0.85
CA GLY A 43 -3.24 -7.84 -0.31
C GLY A 43 -2.29 -6.75 0.18
N PHE A 44 -1.22 -7.15 0.88
CA PHE A 44 -0.17 -6.23 1.32
C PHE A 44 0.51 -5.55 0.13
N MET A 45 0.91 -6.29 -0.90
CA MET A 45 1.54 -5.75 -2.11
C MET A 45 0.63 -4.81 -2.88
N VAL A 46 -0.67 -5.08 -2.95
CA VAL A 46 -1.63 -4.14 -3.56
C VAL A 46 -1.68 -2.82 -2.78
N SER A 47 -1.64 -2.88 -1.45
CA SER A 47 -1.59 -1.69 -0.59
C SER A 47 -0.28 -0.92 -0.79
N VAL A 48 0.85 -1.62 -0.92
CA VAL A 48 2.14 -1.03 -1.30
C VAL A 48 2.03 -0.28 -2.63
N LEU A 49 1.55 -0.93 -3.69
CA LEU A 49 1.41 -0.33 -5.02
C LEU A 49 0.48 0.88 -5.01
N SER A 50 -0.65 0.79 -4.31
CA SER A 50 -1.61 1.89 -4.15
C SER A 50 -0.96 3.13 -3.49
N PHE A 51 -0.08 2.91 -2.51
CA PHE A 51 0.70 3.97 -1.88
C PHE A 51 1.72 4.59 -2.84
N TYR A 52 2.50 3.79 -3.57
CA TYR A 52 3.49 4.31 -4.53
C TYR A 52 2.83 5.13 -5.62
N LEU A 53 1.73 4.64 -6.21
CA LEU A 53 0.95 5.38 -7.19
C LEU A 53 0.46 6.73 -6.63
N ASN A 54 0.03 6.75 -5.37
CA ASN A 54 -0.33 8.00 -4.70
C ASN A 54 0.85 8.95 -4.61
N ALA A 55 1.98 8.49 -4.08
CA ALA A 55 3.16 9.31 -3.83
C ALA A 55 3.67 9.94 -5.13
N TYR A 56 3.80 9.14 -6.21
CA TYR A 56 4.24 9.64 -7.51
C TYR A 56 3.27 10.63 -8.13
N VAL A 57 1.96 10.37 -8.07
CA VAL A 57 0.95 11.30 -8.61
C VAL A 57 0.95 12.60 -7.82
N THR A 58 1.01 12.52 -6.49
CA THR A 58 1.06 13.69 -5.61
C THR A 58 2.31 14.53 -5.89
N GLU A 59 3.50 13.91 -5.95
CA GLU A 59 4.74 14.59 -6.28
C GLU A 59 4.69 15.25 -7.67
N TYR A 60 4.20 14.52 -8.68
CA TYR A 60 4.05 15.04 -10.04
C TYR A 60 3.13 16.26 -10.10
N VAL A 61 1.99 16.21 -9.41
CA VAL A 61 1.00 17.29 -9.36
C VAL A 61 1.57 18.52 -8.64
N PHE A 62 2.26 18.33 -7.52
CA PHE A 62 2.88 19.43 -6.76
C PHE A 62 4.05 20.07 -7.49
N ASN A 63 4.92 19.30 -8.15
CA ASN A 63 6.11 19.83 -8.82
C ASN A 63 5.77 20.57 -10.12
N LYS A 64 4.72 20.17 -10.84
CA LYS A 64 4.35 20.79 -12.12
C LYS A 64 3.31 21.91 -12.03
N ASN A 65 2.85 22.29 -10.82
CA ASN A 65 1.83 23.33 -10.61
C ASN A 65 0.65 23.24 -11.61
N LEU A 66 0.17 22.02 -11.85
CA LEU A 66 -0.85 21.78 -12.87
C LEU A 66 -2.18 22.45 -12.46
N GLU A 67 -2.73 23.30 -13.32
CA GLU A 67 -4.04 23.95 -13.11
C GLU A 67 -5.18 22.95 -12.85
N LYS A 68 -5.01 21.69 -13.30
CA LYS A 68 -5.98 20.58 -13.11
C LYS A 68 -5.56 19.57 -12.03
N SER A 69 -4.74 19.99 -11.06
CA SER A 69 -4.23 19.17 -9.95
C SER A 69 -5.30 18.33 -9.24
N ASN A 70 -6.46 18.92 -8.96
CA ASN A 70 -7.58 18.23 -8.31
C ASN A 70 -8.14 17.10 -9.17
N GLN A 71 -8.33 17.31 -10.47
CA GLN A 71 -8.92 16.30 -11.37
C GLN A 71 -8.01 15.08 -11.50
N ILE A 72 -6.70 15.30 -11.63
CA ILE A 72 -5.70 14.22 -11.71
C ILE A 72 -5.66 13.42 -10.41
N THR A 73 -5.69 14.10 -9.27
CA THR A 73 -5.67 13.46 -7.94
C THR A 73 -6.92 12.59 -7.73
N ILE A 74 -8.10 13.11 -8.10
CA ILE A 74 -9.38 12.39 -8.02
C ILE A 74 -9.36 11.17 -8.96
N LEU A 75 -8.91 11.32 -10.20
CA LEU A 75 -8.82 10.21 -11.14
C LEU A 75 -7.88 9.10 -10.65
N SER A 76 -6.71 9.47 -10.11
CA SER A 76 -5.76 8.53 -9.50
C SER A 76 -6.38 7.75 -8.33
N TYR A 77 -7.21 8.40 -7.52
CA TYR A 77 -7.93 7.74 -6.44
C TYR A 77 -8.89 6.65 -6.97
N TYR A 78 -9.71 6.96 -7.99
CA TYR A 78 -10.61 5.98 -8.59
C TYR A 78 -9.87 4.81 -9.25
N ILE A 79 -8.77 5.08 -9.97
CA ILE A 79 -7.94 4.02 -10.57
C ILE A 79 -7.44 3.04 -9.51
N ARG A 80 -6.98 3.55 -8.36
CA ARG A 80 -6.53 2.70 -7.24
C ARG A 80 -7.65 1.88 -6.63
N ILE A 81 -8.83 2.47 -6.39
CA ILE A 81 -9.99 1.72 -5.93
C ILE A 81 -10.32 0.58 -6.90
N PHE A 82 -10.32 0.89 -8.21
CA PHE A 82 -10.62 -0.09 -9.24
C PHE A 82 -9.61 -1.24 -9.25
N LEU A 83 -8.32 -0.95 -9.14
CA LEU A 83 -7.25 -1.95 -9.00
C LEU A 83 -7.46 -2.84 -7.76
N ILE A 84 -7.68 -2.24 -6.60
CA ILE A 84 -7.90 -2.97 -5.34
C ILE A 84 -9.14 -3.87 -5.45
N SER A 85 -10.19 -3.37 -6.08
CA SER A 85 -11.48 -4.06 -6.21
C SER A 85 -11.43 -5.21 -7.21
N ILE A 86 -10.82 -5.02 -8.38
CA ILE A 86 -10.63 -6.09 -9.37
C ILE A 86 -9.85 -7.25 -8.77
N ILE A 87 -8.75 -6.95 -8.08
CA ILE A 87 -7.92 -7.98 -7.47
C ILE A 87 -8.71 -8.68 -6.35
N GLY A 88 -9.44 -7.93 -5.53
CA GLY A 88 -10.33 -8.50 -4.51
C GLY A 88 -11.41 -9.43 -5.11
N ILE A 89 -12.06 -9.03 -6.20
CA ILE A 89 -13.07 -9.84 -6.90
C ILE A 89 -12.45 -11.13 -7.47
N ALA A 90 -11.24 -11.05 -8.05
CA ALA A 90 -10.52 -12.22 -8.54
C ALA A 90 -10.21 -13.20 -7.40
N VAL A 91 -9.73 -12.69 -6.25
CA VAL A 91 -9.46 -13.50 -5.06
C VAL A 91 -10.75 -14.13 -4.51
N PHE A 92 -11.84 -13.38 -4.46
CA PHE A 92 -13.15 -13.87 -3.98
C PHE A 92 -13.71 -14.99 -4.86
N THR A 93 -13.58 -14.84 -6.18
CA THR A 93 -14.03 -15.85 -7.16
C THR A 93 -13.27 -17.17 -7.01
N TYR A 94 -11.98 -17.11 -6.69
CA TYR A 94 -11.18 -18.31 -6.45
C TYR A 94 -11.58 -19.03 -5.15
N ASN A 95 -11.70 -18.28 -4.04
CA ASN A 95 -12.23 -18.80 -2.79
C ASN A 95 -12.79 -17.65 -1.95
N ARG A 96 -14.07 -17.74 -1.58
CA ARG A 96 -14.76 -16.68 -0.83
C ARG A 96 -14.09 -16.35 0.50
N PHE A 97 -13.43 -17.31 1.17
CA PHE A 97 -12.72 -17.06 2.42
C PHE A 97 -11.38 -16.35 2.22
N ASN A 98 -10.80 -16.40 1.01
CA ASN A 98 -9.54 -15.72 0.70
C ASN A 98 -9.70 -14.19 0.70
N ILE A 99 -10.92 -13.67 0.51
CA ILE A 99 -11.14 -12.21 0.57
C ILE A 99 -10.77 -11.63 1.94
N ILE A 100 -10.99 -12.39 3.01
CA ILE A 100 -10.67 -11.96 4.38
C ILE A 100 -9.15 -11.87 4.53
N ALA A 101 -8.41 -12.88 4.05
CA ALA A 101 -6.95 -12.86 4.04
C ALA A 101 -6.39 -11.68 3.22
N TYR A 102 -6.99 -11.41 2.06
CA TYR A 102 -6.62 -10.28 1.21
C TYR A 102 -6.83 -8.93 1.93
N ILE A 103 -8.01 -8.72 2.52
CA ILE A 103 -8.34 -7.50 3.28
C ILE A 103 -7.41 -7.35 4.49
N LEU A 104 -7.14 -8.44 5.21
CA LEU A 104 -6.20 -8.45 6.33
C LEU A 104 -4.82 -7.98 5.87
N GLY A 105 -4.26 -8.58 4.82
CA GLY A 105 -2.97 -8.17 4.29
C GLY A 105 -2.92 -6.72 3.81
N TYR A 106 -3.97 -6.27 3.12
CA TYR A 106 -4.10 -4.88 2.67
C TYR A 106 -4.12 -3.90 3.84
N THR A 107 -4.85 -4.23 4.90
CA THR A 107 -5.01 -3.40 6.10
C THR A 107 -3.75 -3.44 6.97
N PHE A 108 -3.05 -4.57 7.05
CA PHE A 108 -1.85 -4.74 7.87
C PHE A 108 -0.71 -3.81 7.44
N ARG A 109 -0.68 -3.40 6.17
CA ARG A 109 0.18 -2.33 5.66
C ARG A 109 0.10 -1.04 6.49
N PHE A 110 -1.07 -0.74 7.07
CA PHE A 110 -1.28 0.44 7.90
C PHE A 110 -0.32 0.50 9.10
N PHE A 111 0.13 -0.65 9.62
CA PHE A 111 1.16 -0.69 10.66
C PHE A 111 2.49 -0.08 10.21
N SER A 112 2.90 -0.25 8.94
CA SER A 112 4.11 0.39 8.42
C SER A 112 3.99 1.92 8.42
N LEU A 113 2.80 2.44 8.11
CA LEU A 113 2.52 3.89 8.16
C LEU A 113 2.56 4.43 9.59
N ILE A 114 1.97 3.70 10.53
CA ILE A 114 2.01 4.07 11.95
C ILE A 114 3.46 4.07 12.46
N LEU A 115 4.22 3.01 12.18
CA LEU A 115 5.62 2.91 12.57
C LEU A 115 6.45 4.04 11.96
N TYR A 116 6.22 4.37 10.69
CA TYR A 116 6.88 5.48 10.01
C TYR A 116 6.60 6.81 10.72
N ALA A 117 5.34 7.10 11.03
CA ALA A 117 4.93 8.31 11.74
C ALA A 117 5.55 8.40 13.15
N LEU A 118 5.71 7.27 13.84
CA LEU A 118 6.38 7.22 15.16
C LEU A 118 7.90 7.42 15.07
N VAL A 119 8.53 6.94 14.00
CA VAL A 119 9.98 7.08 13.78
C VAL A 119 10.35 8.51 13.36
N ILE A 120 9.57 9.17 12.49
CA ILE A 120 9.83 10.56 12.07
C ILE A 120 9.73 11.56 13.22
N LYS A 121 8.84 11.31 14.19
CA LYS A 121 8.64 12.23 15.33
C LYS A 121 9.81 12.20 16.33
N LYS A 122 10.85 11.40 16.06
CA LYS A 122 12.09 11.29 16.83
C LYS A 122 13.22 12.02 16.12
#